data_AF-A0A382XSS6-F1
#
_entry.id   AF-A0A382XSS6-F1
#
_cell.length_a   1.000
_cell.length_b   1.000
_cell.length_c   1.000
_cell.angle_alpha   90.00
_cell.angle_beta   90.00
_cell.angle_gamma   90.00
#
_symmetry.space_group_name_H-M   'P 1'
#
loop_
_entity.id
_entity.type
_entity.pdbx_description
1 polymer ?
#
loop_
_entity_poly.entity_id
_entity_poly.type
_entity_poly.pdbx_seq_one_letter_code
_entity_poly.pdbx_strand_id
1 'polypeptide(L)'
;CHRAYCPNPTCTPSRSSMITGLYPSDHGAWSLGTKLMEDVPTVGDALGRAGYRTSLVGKAHFQPLQETDRYRSLESYPILQDLDFWRQFNEPFYGFDTVRLARNHADEAHVGQHYAIWMEDNGCHNWRDYYRPPTGTNDRQKHRWEIPEKYHYNAWIAEESQRLLDTYAAGDEPFFMWSSFFDPHPPYLAPDPWHAMYDPADLTLPQIVEGEHDVNPLHFRMTQEKEPDFSAWRESGFGIHGMHSHLHGADEMRQNMAVYYGMISLMD
;
A
#
# COMPACT_ATOMS: atom_id res chain seq x y z
N CYS A 1 21.37 3.04 10.71
CA CYS A 1 21.14 4.31 10.00
C CYS A 1 20.01 5.05 10.73
N HIS A 2 20.19 6.31 11.17
CA HIS A 2 19.16 7.07 11.94
C HIS A 2 18.61 8.30 11.20
N ARG A 3 18.93 8.45 9.92
CA ARG A 3 18.56 9.63 9.10
C ARG A 3 18.28 9.21 7.65
N ALA A 4 17.20 8.47 7.45
CA ALA A 4 16.73 8.04 6.14
C ALA A 4 15.44 8.80 5.79
N TYR A 5 15.33 9.26 4.54
CA TYR A 5 14.20 10.06 4.05
C TYR A 5 13.71 9.51 2.72
N CYS A 6 12.40 9.45 2.52
CA CYS A 6 11.83 9.17 1.21
C CYS A 6 11.94 10.42 0.32
N PRO A 7 12.12 10.27 -1.00
CA PRO A 7 12.20 11.41 -1.93
C PRO A 7 10.85 12.06 -2.19
N ASN A 8 9.74 11.42 -1.79
CA ASN A 8 8.38 11.91 -1.94
C ASN A 8 7.48 11.31 -0.84
N PRO A 9 6.55 12.09 -0.26
CA PRO A 9 5.70 11.63 0.84
C PRO A 9 4.50 10.75 0.40
N THR A 10 4.47 10.26 -0.84
CA THR A 10 3.39 9.40 -1.37
C THR A 10 3.90 8.06 -1.91
N CYS A 11 3.01 7.07 -1.99
CA CYS A 11 3.36 5.67 -2.25
C CYS A 11 4.07 5.44 -3.60
N THR A 12 3.42 5.74 -4.74
CA THR A 12 3.96 5.42 -6.08
C THR A 12 5.33 6.05 -6.35
N PRO A 13 5.54 7.36 -6.10
CA PRO A 13 6.83 7.97 -6.36
C PRO A 13 7.92 7.41 -5.45
N SER A 14 7.64 7.25 -4.15
CA SER A 14 8.61 6.70 -3.19
C SER A 14 9.02 5.26 -3.55
N ARG A 15 8.04 4.41 -3.89
CA ARG A 15 8.28 3.02 -4.33
C ARG A 15 9.05 2.94 -5.63
N SER A 16 8.72 3.80 -6.59
CA SER A 16 9.43 3.89 -7.87
C SER A 16 10.88 4.33 -7.67
N SER A 17 11.13 5.31 -6.80
CA SER A 17 12.51 5.71 -6.47
C SER A 17 13.30 4.58 -5.80
N MET A 18 12.67 3.76 -4.95
CA MET A 18 13.35 2.62 -4.32
C MET A 18 13.84 1.58 -5.33
N ILE A 19 13.05 1.25 -6.36
CA ILE A 19 13.49 0.26 -7.36
C ILE A 19 14.32 0.84 -8.48
N THR A 20 14.22 2.12 -8.79
CA THR A 20 15.00 2.71 -9.89
C THR A 20 16.31 3.34 -9.41
N GLY A 21 16.40 3.71 -8.13
CA GLY A 21 17.48 4.54 -7.60
C GLY A 21 17.45 6.00 -8.09
N LEU A 22 16.35 6.41 -8.74
CA LEU A 22 16.18 7.73 -9.34
C LEU A 22 15.22 8.62 -8.52
N TYR A 23 15.31 9.94 -8.68
CA TYR A 23 14.32 10.85 -8.12
C TYR A 23 13.03 10.87 -8.96
N PRO A 24 11.87 11.28 -8.38
CA PRO A 24 10.61 11.40 -9.11
C PRO A 24 10.65 12.28 -10.36
N SER A 25 11.53 13.29 -10.38
CA SER A 25 11.77 14.14 -11.55
C SER A 25 12.42 13.40 -12.72
N ASP A 26 13.13 12.30 -12.45
CA ASP A 26 13.88 11.55 -13.46
C ASP A 26 13.10 10.31 -13.94
N HIS A 27 12.48 9.54 -13.03
CA HIS A 27 11.70 8.36 -13.41
C HIS A 27 10.26 8.67 -13.82
N GLY A 28 9.78 9.90 -13.64
CA GLY A 28 8.50 10.37 -14.18
C GLY A 28 7.23 9.87 -13.47
N ALA A 29 7.36 9.11 -12.37
CA ALA A 29 6.24 8.71 -11.53
C ALA A 29 6.16 9.66 -10.31
N TRP A 30 5.57 10.83 -10.50
CA TRP A 30 5.70 11.97 -9.57
C TRP A 30 4.53 12.17 -8.60
N SER A 31 3.42 11.46 -8.81
CA SER A 31 2.25 11.51 -7.92
C SER A 31 1.47 10.19 -7.91
N LEU A 32 0.52 10.04 -6.98
CA LEU A 32 -0.47 8.97 -7.05
C LEU A 32 -1.27 9.08 -8.36
N GLY A 33 -1.55 7.94 -8.99
CA GLY A 33 -2.22 7.89 -10.29
C GLY A 33 -1.30 8.09 -11.50
N THR A 34 -0.02 8.38 -11.28
CA THR A 34 1.00 8.30 -12.35
C THR A 34 1.54 6.87 -12.47
N LYS A 35 2.11 6.55 -13.64
CA LYS A 35 2.68 5.24 -13.95
C LYS A 35 4.20 5.34 -13.99
N LEU A 36 4.92 4.41 -13.36
CA LEU A 36 6.33 4.18 -13.68
C LEU A 36 6.40 3.49 -15.05
N MET A 37 7.05 4.10 -16.03
CA MET A 37 7.14 3.50 -17.36
C MET A 37 8.03 2.25 -17.33
N GLU A 38 7.64 1.23 -18.07
CA GLU A 38 8.31 -0.08 -18.09
C GLU A 38 9.72 -0.05 -18.71
N ASP A 39 10.08 1.04 -19.40
CA ASP A 39 11.41 1.24 -19.98
C ASP A 39 12.42 1.86 -18.99
N VAL A 40 11.98 2.25 -17.78
CA VAL A 40 12.86 2.75 -16.73
C VAL A 40 13.56 1.58 -16.04
N PRO A 41 14.90 1.48 -16.10
CA PRO A 41 15.62 0.36 -15.51
C PRO A 41 15.44 0.27 -13.99
N THR A 42 15.30 -0.95 -13.48
CA THR A 42 15.16 -1.21 -12.05
C THR A 42 16.37 -1.95 -11.47
N VAL A 43 16.47 -1.95 -10.15
CA VAL A 43 17.42 -2.76 -9.37
C VAL A 43 17.21 -4.24 -9.64
N GLY A 44 15.95 -4.65 -9.86
CA GLY A 44 15.60 -6.01 -10.29
C GLY A 44 16.24 -6.36 -11.63
N ASP A 45 16.14 -5.49 -12.64
CA ASP A 45 16.78 -5.72 -13.93
C ASP A 45 18.31 -5.85 -13.82
N ALA A 46 18.93 -5.02 -12.98
CA ALA A 46 20.36 -5.06 -12.75
C ALA A 46 20.81 -6.35 -12.05
N LEU A 47 20.07 -6.78 -11.03
CA LEU A 47 20.35 -8.01 -10.28
C LEU A 47 20.07 -9.26 -11.10
N GLY A 48 18.98 -9.29 -11.88
CA GLY A 48 18.67 -10.38 -12.81
C GLY A 48 19.80 -10.60 -13.83
N ARG A 49 20.34 -9.52 -14.42
CA ARG A 49 21.53 -9.60 -15.30
C ARG A 49 22.80 -10.12 -14.61
N ALA A 50 22.88 -9.96 -13.28
CA ALA A 50 23.98 -10.48 -12.48
C ALA A 50 23.75 -11.92 -11.98
N GLY A 51 22.67 -12.59 -12.43
CA GLY A 51 22.36 -13.98 -12.08
C GLY A 51 21.58 -14.15 -10.77
N TYR A 52 20.97 -13.08 -10.25
CA TYR A 52 20.07 -13.17 -9.09
C TYR A 52 18.67 -13.59 -9.53
N ARG A 53 18.02 -14.45 -8.75
CA ARG A 53 16.57 -14.60 -8.82
C ARG A 53 15.91 -13.41 -8.17
N THR A 54 14.92 -12.81 -8.83
CA THR A 54 14.24 -11.61 -8.33
C THR A 54 12.77 -11.89 -8.05
N SER A 55 12.28 -11.47 -6.87
CA SER A 55 10.86 -11.60 -6.54
C SER A 55 10.28 -10.44 -5.76
N LEU A 56 8.97 -10.24 -5.93
CA LEU A 56 8.17 -9.29 -5.16
C LEU A 56 6.93 -9.99 -4.60
N VAL A 57 6.73 -9.91 -3.29
CA VAL A 57 5.54 -10.42 -2.59
C VAL A 57 4.86 -9.24 -1.88
N GLY A 58 3.56 -9.06 -2.05
CA GLY A 58 2.79 -7.96 -1.49
C GLY A 58 2.51 -6.85 -2.50
N LYS A 59 2.72 -5.60 -2.09
CA LYS A 59 2.27 -4.43 -2.86
C LYS A 59 3.36 -3.86 -3.77
N ALA A 60 3.05 -3.76 -5.06
CA ALA A 60 3.90 -3.08 -6.03
C ALA A 60 3.59 -1.57 -6.10
N HIS A 61 2.41 -1.19 -6.57
CA HIS A 61 1.95 0.21 -6.68
C HIS A 61 2.78 1.05 -7.68
N PHE A 62 3.24 0.42 -8.77
CA PHE A 62 3.98 1.08 -9.85
C PHE A 62 3.06 1.57 -10.98
N GLN A 63 1.85 1.00 -11.07
CA GLN A 63 0.86 1.30 -12.08
C GLN A 63 -0.44 1.82 -11.43
N PRO A 64 -1.15 2.74 -12.10
CA PRO A 64 -2.36 3.35 -11.57
C PRO A 64 -3.57 2.40 -11.64
N LEU A 65 -4.59 2.68 -10.82
CA LEU A 65 -5.89 1.98 -10.86
C LEU A 65 -6.75 2.37 -12.08
N GLN A 66 -6.42 3.49 -12.73
CA GLN A 66 -7.06 3.97 -13.95
C GLN A 66 -6.05 3.92 -15.09
N GLU A 67 -6.39 3.19 -16.14
CA GLU A 67 -5.57 3.11 -17.34
C GLU A 67 -6.07 4.00 -18.48
N THR A 68 -5.21 4.19 -19.49
CA THR A 68 -5.56 4.75 -20.79
C THR A 68 -4.93 3.89 -21.88
N ASP A 69 -5.28 4.10 -23.14
CA ASP A 69 -4.66 3.38 -24.27
C ASP A 69 -3.13 3.54 -24.29
N ARG A 70 -2.64 4.71 -23.85
CA ARG A 70 -1.20 5.01 -23.76
C ARG A 70 -0.54 4.45 -22.49
N TYR A 71 -1.29 4.35 -21.40
CA TYR A 71 -0.79 3.96 -20.08
C TYR A 71 -1.65 2.82 -19.53
N ARG A 72 -1.44 1.62 -20.09
CA ARG A 72 -2.12 0.38 -19.66
C ARG A 72 -1.65 -0.03 -18.27
N SER A 73 -2.49 -0.73 -17.51
CA SER A 73 -2.14 -1.11 -16.13
C SER A 73 -2.68 -2.49 -15.74
N LEU A 74 -1.77 -3.39 -15.34
CA LEU A 74 -2.11 -4.66 -14.69
C LEU A 74 -2.66 -4.45 -13.29
N GLU A 75 -2.36 -3.32 -12.66
CA GLU A 75 -2.91 -2.94 -11.35
C GLU A 75 -4.27 -2.21 -11.47
N SER A 76 -4.86 -2.10 -12.67
CA SER A 76 -6.18 -1.49 -12.90
C SER A 76 -7.30 -2.50 -13.10
N TYR A 77 -8.54 -2.05 -12.93
CA TYR A 77 -9.73 -2.81 -13.30
C TYR A 77 -9.88 -2.92 -14.82
N PRO A 78 -10.39 -4.05 -15.35
CA PRO A 78 -10.88 -5.22 -14.61
C PRO A 78 -9.79 -6.23 -14.22
N ILE A 79 -8.59 -6.15 -14.82
CA ILE A 79 -7.50 -7.14 -14.68
C ILE A 79 -7.14 -7.36 -13.20
N LEU A 80 -7.14 -6.31 -12.38
CA LEU A 80 -6.88 -6.39 -10.94
C LEU A 80 -7.71 -7.48 -10.24
N GLN A 81 -8.93 -7.76 -10.72
CA GLN A 81 -9.87 -8.72 -10.13
C GLN A 81 -10.16 -9.94 -11.01
N ASP A 82 -9.45 -10.08 -12.13
CA ASP A 82 -9.51 -11.27 -12.96
C ASP A 82 -8.64 -12.37 -12.35
N LEU A 83 -9.22 -13.19 -11.48
CA LEU A 83 -8.48 -14.24 -10.77
C LEU A 83 -7.97 -15.33 -11.72
N ASP A 84 -8.65 -15.59 -12.85
CA ASP A 84 -8.20 -16.57 -13.83
C ASP A 84 -6.93 -16.09 -14.56
N PHE A 85 -6.86 -14.79 -14.87
CA PHE A 85 -5.64 -14.15 -15.34
C PHE A 85 -4.51 -14.29 -14.32
N TRP A 86 -4.75 -13.93 -13.06
CA TRP A 86 -3.70 -13.98 -12.02
C TRP A 86 -3.26 -15.39 -11.64
N ARG A 87 -4.11 -16.41 -11.79
CA ARG A 87 -3.71 -17.83 -11.63
C ARG A 87 -2.70 -18.26 -12.71
N GLN A 88 -2.74 -17.63 -13.88
CA GLN A 88 -1.88 -17.95 -15.03
C GLN A 88 -0.70 -16.99 -15.18
N PHE A 89 -0.74 -15.82 -14.54
CA PHE A 89 0.29 -14.80 -14.65
C PHE A 89 1.64 -15.30 -14.12
N ASN A 90 2.62 -15.39 -15.02
CA ASN A 90 3.98 -15.85 -14.76
C ASN A 90 5.04 -15.01 -15.47
N GLU A 91 4.66 -13.80 -15.90
CA GLU A 91 5.55 -12.87 -16.60
C GLU A 91 6.30 -11.97 -15.60
N PRO A 92 7.50 -11.47 -15.96
CA PRO A 92 8.21 -10.49 -15.14
C PRO A 92 7.42 -9.19 -14.96
N PHE A 93 7.64 -8.51 -13.84
CA PHE A 93 7.00 -7.22 -13.55
C PHE A 93 8.02 -6.27 -12.89
N TYR A 94 8.41 -5.19 -13.57
CA TYR A 94 9.40 -4.20 -13.10
C TYR A 94 10.74 -4.78 -12.60
N GLY A 95 11.27 -5.76 -13.34
CA GLY A 95 12.53 -6.43 -13.02
C GLY A 95 12.44 -7.50 -11.93
N PHE A 96 11.22 -7.92 -11.57
CA PHE A 96 10.97 -9.08 -10.73
C PHE A 96 10.49 -10.26 -11.59
N ASP A 97 11.25 -11.35 -11.61
CA ASP A 97 10.95 -12.57 -12.37
C ASP A 97 9.73 -13.33 -11.81
N THR A 98 9.46 -13.17 -10.51
CA THR A 98 8.31 -13.77 -9.84
C THR A 98 7.59 -12.73 -8.99
N VAL A 99 6.29 -12.60 -9.19
CA VAL A 99 5.46 -11.69 -8.37
C VAL A 99 4.27 -12.39 -7.73
N ARG A 100 3.97 -11.98 -6.49
CA ARG A 100 2.77 -12.33 -5.73
C ARG A 100 2.15 -11.04 -5.23
N LEU A 101 1.15 -10.54 -5.94
CA LEU A 101 0.67 -9.17 -5.81
C LEU A 101 -0.62 -9.04 -5.00
N ALA A 102 -0.73 -7.93 -4.26
CA ALA A 102 -1.95 -7.38 -3.70
C ALA A 102 -1.95 -5.84 -3.80
N ARG A 103 -3.12 -5.24 -4.02
CA ARG A 103 -3.27 -3.79 -4.27
C ARG A 103 -3.99 -3.01 -3.17
N ASN A 104 -4.76 -3.70 -2.32
CA ASN A 104 -5.66 -3.11 -1.33
C ASN A 104 -4.95 -2.42 -0.16
N HIS A 105 -5.75 -1.75 0.66
CA HIS A 105 -5.47 -1.41 2.05
C HIS A 105 -6.66 -1.86 2.90
N ALA A 106 -6.40 -2.60 3.97
CA ALA A 106 -7.46 -3.15 4.83
C ALA A 106 -8.66 -3.71 4.03
N ASP A 107 -9.87 -3.26 4.36
CA ASP A 107 -11.15 -3.70 3.79
C ASP A 107 -11.52 -3.05 2.44
N GLU A 108 -10.59 -2.36 1.76
CA GLU A 108 -10.86 -1.71 0.48
C GLU A 108 -11.35 -2.69 -0.60
N ALA A 109 -12.17 -2.18 -1.53
CA ALA A 109 -12.67 -2.92 -2.69
C ALA A 109 -11.58 -3.28 -3.73
N HIS A 110 -10.32 -2.87 -3.50
CA HIS A 110 -9.19 -3.20 -4.36
C HIS A 110 -8.60 -4.60 -4.10
N VAL A 111 -9.19 -5.36 -3.17
CA VAL A 111 -8.82 -6.77 -2.95
C VAL A 111 -8.95 -7.56 -4.27
N GLY A 112 -7.99 -8.45 -4.52
CA GLY A 112 -7.88 -9.18 -5.77
C GLY A 112 -6.51 -9.84 -5.91
N GLN A 113 -6.10 -10.06 -7.16
CA GLN A 113 -4.80 -10.62 -7.52
C GLN A 113 -4.48 -11.94 -6.78
N HIS A 114 -3.20 -12.18 -6.50
CA HIS A 114 -2.70 -13.39 -5.87
C HIS A 114 -3.20 -13.57 -4.43
N TYR A 115 -3.47 -12.48 -3.72
CA TYR A 115 -3.97 -12.55 -2.35
C TYR A 115 -5.39 -13.11 -2.27
N ALA A 116 -6.29 -12.68 -3.16
CA ALA A 116 -7.64 -13.26 -3.22
C ALA A 116 -7.62 -14.76 -3.57
N ILE A 117 -6.73 -15.15 -4.50
CA ILE A 117 -6.48 -16.56 -4.84
C ILE A 117 -6.02 -17.35 -3.61
N TRP A 118 -5.02 -16.84 -2.88
CA TRP A 118 -4.51 -17.51 -1.69
C TRP A 118 -5.59 -17.66 -0.61
N MET A 119 -6.47 -16.68 -0.44
CA MET A 119 -7.62 -16.81 0.46
C MET A 119 -8.55 -17.96 0.05
N GLU A 120 -8.88 -18.08 -1.25
CA GLU A 120 -9.71 -19.18 -1.76
C GLU A 120 -9.04 -20.55 -1.58
N ASP A 121 -7.76 -20.64 -1.90
CA ASP A 121 -6.99 -21.88 -1.83
C ASP A 121 -6.79 -22.34 -0.35
N ASN A 122 -6.85 -21.41 0.61
CA ASN A 122 -6.82 -21.69 2.05
C ASN A 122 -8.22 -21.79 2.70
N GLY A 123 -9.27 -21.94 1.90
CA GLY A 123 -10.63 -22.23 2.37
C GLY A 123 -11.45 -21.02 2.83
N CYS A 124 -10.98 -19.79 2.57
CA CYS A 124 -11.73 -18.56 2.81
C CYS A 124 -12.64 -18.20 1.61
N HIS A 125 -13.56 -19.09 1.24
CA HIS A 125 -14.42 -18.87 0.06
C HIS A 125 -15.39 -17.69 0.21
N ASN A 126 -15.63 -17.24 1.44
CA ASN A 126 -16.46 -16.09 1.76
C ASN A 126 -15.66 -14.79 1.94
N TRP A 127 -14.43 -14.72 1.41
CA TRP A 127 -13.53 -13.58 1.64
C TRP A 127 -14.18 -12.23 1.30
N ARG A 128 -15.11 -12.17 0.35
CA ARG A 128 -15.85 -10.95 -0.04
C ARG A 128 -16.66 -10.32 1.11
N ASP A 129 -17.02 -11.09 2.13
CA ASP A 129 -17.74 -10.60 3.31
C ASP A 129 -16.90 -9.66 4.18
N TYR A 130 -15.57 -9.64 3.99
CA TYR A 130 -14.64 -8.83 4.78
C TYR A 130 -14.21 -7.53 4.09
N TYR A 131 -14.71 -7.25 2.89
CA TYR A 131 -14.32 -6.09 2.08
C TYR A 131 -15.51 -5.24 1.65
N ARG A 132 -15.22 -3.99 1.30
CA ARG A 132 -16.21 -3.01 0.88
C ARG A 132 -16.73 -3.27 -0.55
N PRO A 133 -17.97 -2.85 -0.85
CA PRO A 133 -18.45 -2.72 -2.22
C PRO A 133 -17.54 -1.80 -3.07
N PRO A 134 -17.45 -2.01 -4.40
CA PRO A 134 -18.27 -2.92 -5.19
C PRO A 134 -17.81 -4.39 -5.19
N THR A 135 -16.64 -4.70 -4.64
CA THR A 135 -16.04 -6.05 -4.74
C THR A 135 -16.50 -6.97 -3.61
N GLY A 136 -16.53 -6.44 -2.39
CA GLY A 136 -17.09 -7.13 -1.24
C GLY A 136 -18.49 -6.65 -0.90
N THR A 137 -18.97 -7.03 0.28
CA THR A 137 -20.35 -6.82 0.72
C THR A 137 -20.49 -6.05 2.05
N ASN A 138 -19.38 -5.69 2.70
CA ASN A 138 -19.37 -5.10 4.04
C ASN A 138 -18.84 -3.67 4.05
N ASP A 139 -19.72 -2.70 4.29
CA ASP A 139 -19.42 -1.26 4.32
C ASP A 139 -19.40 -0.67 5.75
N ARG A 140 -19.49 -1.51 6.79
CA ARG A 140 -19.75 -1.06 8.17
C ARG A 140 -18.56 -1.16 9.11
N GLN A 141 -17.46 -1.75 8.67
CA GLN A 141 -16.30 -2.00 9.52
C GLN A 141 -15.61 -0.67 9.88
N LYS A 142 -15.29 -0.53 11.17
CA LYS A 142 -14.53 0.60 11.73
C LYS A 142 -13.63 0.06 12.84
N HIS A 143 -12.33 0.34 12.77
CA HIS A 143 -11.28 -0.05 13.74
C HIS A 143 -11.03 -1.55 13.89
N ARG A 144 -12.08 -2.34 14.11
CA ARG A 144 -12.03 -3.80 14.08
C ARG A 144 -12.33 -4.30 12.67
N TRP A 145 -11.39 -5.08 12.14
CA TRP A 145 -11.58 -5.83 10.91
C TRP A 145 -12.09 -7.23 11.26
N GLU A 146 -13.19 -7.65 10.65
CA GLU A 146 -13.83 -8.95 10.95
C GLU A 146 -13.11 -10.14 10.29
N ILE A 147 -12.09 -9.89 9.47
CA ILE A 147 -11.30 -10.95 8.84
C ILE A 147 -10.57 -11.78 9.92
N PRO A 148 -10.61 -13.12 9.85
CA PRO A 148 -9.75 -13.94 10.70
C PRO A 148 -8.27 -13.62 10.48
N GLU A 149 -7.48 -13.50 11.55
CA GLU A 149 -6.05 -13.12 11.48
C GLU A 149 -5.26 -14.01 10.50
N LYS A 150 -5.54 -15.32 10.48
CA LYS A 150 -4.90 -16.27 9.56
C LYS A 150 -5.14 -15.98 8.07
N TYR A 151 -6.09 -15.12 7.71
CA TYR A 151 -6.35 -14.68 6.34
C TYR A 151 -5.91 -13.24 6.09
N HIS A 152 -5.32 -12.57 7.08
CA HIS A 152 -4.79 -11.23 6.94
C HIS A 152 -3.67 -11.18 5.90
N TYR A 153 -3.55 -10.10 5.13
CA TYR A 153 -2.53 -10.03 4.07
C TYR A 153 -1.10 -10.09 4.61
N ASN A 154 -0.83 -9.68 5.86
CA ASN A 154 0.51 -9.84 6.45
C ASN A 154 0.87 -11.34 6.59
N ALA A 155 -0.09 -12.19 6.98
CA ALA A 155 0.12 -13.63 7.04
C ALA A 155 0.40 -14.20 5.64
N TRP A 156 -0.40 -13.79 4.65
CA TRP A 156 -0.18 -14.17 3.25
C TRP A 156 1.21 -13.74 2.73
N ILE A 157 1.62 -12.50 2.97
CA ILE A 157 2.94 -11.99 2.54
C ILE A 157 4.06 -12.80 3.20
N ALA A 158 3.94 -13.07 4.51
CA ALA A 158 4.92 -13.87 5.24
C ALA A 158 5.01 -15.29 4.67
N GLU A 159 3.89 -15.97 4.47
CA GLU A 159 3.83 -17.34 3.93
C GLU A 159 4.36 -17.43 2.50
N GLU A 160 3.95 -16.54 1.60
CA GLU A 160 4.46 -16.54 0.22
C GLU A 160 5.96 -16.19 0.16
N SER A 161 6.42 -15.29 1.03
CA SER A 161 7.86 -14.99 1.16
C SER A 161 8.63 -16.22 1.63
N GLN A 162 8.15 -16.91 2.66
CA GLN A 162 8.75 -18.16 3.15
C GLN A 162 8.79 -19.25 2.07
N ARG A 163 7.69 -19.45 1.34
CA ARG A 163 7.62 -20.43 0.24
C ARG A 163 8.67 -20.17 -0.85
N LEU A 164 8.87 -18.90 -1.20
CA LEU A 164 9.91 -18.52 -2.16
C LEU A 164 11.32 -18.70 -1.57
N LEU A 165 11.54 -18.33 -0.30
CA LEU A 165 12.81 -18.56 0.40
C LEU A 165 13.18 -20.04 0.46
N ASP A 166 12.23 -20.95 0.73
CA ASP A 166 12.47 -22.39 0.71
C ASP A 166 12.89 -22.89 -0.69
N THR A 167 12.24 -22.36 -1.73
CA THR A 167 12.62 -22.64 -3.13
C THR A 167 14.03 -22.13 -3.43
N TYR A 168 14.42 -21.01 -2.82
CA TYR A 168 15.72 -20.37 -2.99
C TYR A 168 16.83 -21.09 -2.24
N ALA A 169 16.55 -21.57 -1.04
CA ALA A 169 17.46 -22.39 -0.24
C ALA A 169 17.77 -23.76 -0.90
N ALA A 170 16.91 -24.26 -1.79
CA ALA A 170 17.12 -25.50 -2.52
C ALA A 170 18.08 -25.38 -3.72
N GLY A 171 18.46 -24.16 -4.11
CA GLY A 171 19.44 -23.90 -5.17
C GLY A 171 20.65 -23.12 -4.68
N ASP A 172 21.66 -22.97 -5.55
CA ASP A 172 22.89 -22.23 -5.24
C ASP A 172 22.89 -20.78 -5.80
N GLU A 173 21.82 -20.39 -6.50
CA GLU A 173 21.68 -19.08 -7.11
C GLU A 173 21.42 -18.00 -6.04
N PRO A 174 22.06 -16.82 -6.13
CA PRO A 174 21.72 -15.72 -5.23
C PRO A 174 20.31 -15.21 -5.53
N PHE A 175 19.68 -14.56 -4.54
CA PHE A 175 18.34 -14.02 -4.70
C PHE A 175 18.20 -12.59 -4.16
N PHE A 176 17.22 -11.88 -4.69
CA PHE A 176 16.73 -10.60 -4.19
C PHE A 176 15.22 -10.68 -4.09
N MET A 177 14.68 -10.43 -2.90
CA MET A 177 13.25 -10.48 -2.64
C MET A 177 12.79 -9.16 -2.01
N TRP A 178 11.77 -8.56 -2.61
CA TRP A 178 10.99 -7.48 -1.99
C TRP A 178 9.73 -8.07 -1.34
N SER A 179 9.80 -8.31 -0.03
CA SER A 179 8.63 -8.60 0.80
C SER A 179 7.98 -7.29 1.25
N SER A 180 6.89 -6.89 0.59
CA SER A 180 6.24 -5.58 0.72
C SER A 180 4.97 -5.64 1.56
N PHE A 181 5.13 -5.65 2.89
CA PHE A 181 4.06 -5.36 3.85
C PHE A 181 3.55 -3.92 3.65
N PHE A 182 2.23 -3.73 3.74
CA PHE A 182 1.59 -2.44 3.48
C PHE A 182 0.67 -1.96 4.60
N ASP A 183 0.66 -2.67 5.73
CA ASP A 183 0.38 -2.05 7.02
C ASP A 183 1.51 -1.07 7.39
N PRO A 184 1.22 -0.07 8.22
CA PRO A 184 -0.06 0.28 8.85
C PRO A 184 -0.85 1.37 8.08
N HIS A 185 -1.03 1.20 6.77
CA HIS A 185 -1.73 2.21 5.95
C HIS A 185 -3.23 2.28 6.28
N PRO A 186 -3.86 3.48 6.28
CA PRO A 186 -5.31 3.60 6.48
C PRO A 186 -6.15 2.91 5.37
N PRO A 187 -7.40 2.50 5.60
CA PRO A 187 -8.17 2.65 6.84
C PRO A 187 -7.54 1.90 8.02
N TYR A 188 -7.60 2.50 9.22
CA TYR A 188 -7.04 1.88 10.42
C TYR A 188 -7.98 0.78 10.90
N LEU A 189 -7.65 -0.45 10.52
CA LEU A 189 -8.43 -1.66 10.74
C LEU A 189 -7.45 -2.79 11.07
N ALA A 190 -7.72 -3.51 12.16
CA ALA A 190 -6.97 -4.69 12.54
C ALA A 190 -7.92 -5.80 13.04
N PRO A 191 -7.57 -7.09 12.89
CA PRO A 191 -8.34 -8.18 13.48
C PRO A 191 -8.19 -8.25 15.01
N ASP A 192 -8.99 -9.11 15.65
CA ASP A 192 -8.77 -9.48 17.05
C ASP A 192 -7.41 -10.21 17.20
N PRO A 193 -6.67 -10.03 18.31
CA PRO A 193 -6.91 -9.07 19.41
C PRO A 193 -6.33 -7.66 19.12
N TRP A 194 -5.65 -7.48 18.00
CA TRP A 194 -4.78 -6.34 17.70
C TRP A 194 -5.49 -4.98 17.70
N HIS A 195 -6.74 -4.92 17.24
CA HIS A 195 -7.51 -3.67 17.21
C HIS A 195 -7.77 -3.07 18.60
N ALA A 196 -7.68 -3.88 19.66
CA ALA A 196 -7.92 -3.50 21.05
C ALA A 196 -6.68 -3.68 21.93
N MET A 197 -5.51 -3.95 21.34
CA MET A 197 -4.28 -4.25 22.07
C MET A 197 -3.76 -3.05 22.89
N TYR A 198 -4.01 -1.83 22.42
CA TYR A 198 -3.57 -0.59 23.06
C TYR A 198 -4.77 0.20 23.56
N ASP A 199 -4.71 0.67 24.82
CA ASP A 199 -5.72 1.57 25.37
C ASP A 199 -5.52 2.99 24.79
N PRO A 200 -6.51 3.54 24.05
CA PRO A 200 -6.44 4.91 23.53
C PRO A 200 -6.19 5.98 24.62
N ALA A 201 -6.59 5.73 25.86
CA ALA A 201 -6.40 6.65 26.99
C ALA A 201 -4.92 6.82 27.36
N ASP A 202 -4.08 5.81 27.11
CA ASP A 202 -2.66 5.80 27.45
C ASP A 202 -1.78 6.47 26.37
N LEU A 203 -2.34 6.75 25.19
CA LEU A 203 -1.57 7.28 24.07
C LEU A 203 -1.31 8.79 24.20
N THR A 204 -0.18 9.27 23.69
CA THR A 204 0.07 10.71 23.56
C THR A 204 -0.18 11.12 22.12
N LEU A 205 -1.01 12.15 21.92
CA LEU A 205 -1.26 12.71 20.59
C LEU A 205 -0.22 13.77 20.25
N PRO A 206 0.29 13.80 19.01
CA PRO A 206 0.99 14.97 18.50
C PRO A 206 0.02 16.16 18.45
N GLN A 207 0.51 17.35 18.76
CA GLN A 207 -0.29 18.59 18.78
C GLN A 207 0.40 19.64 17.94
N ILE A 208 -0.40 20.38 17.17
CA ILE A 208 0.04 21.60 16.52
C ILE A 208 0.04 22.73 17.55
N VAL A 209 1.10 23.54 17.56
CA VAL A 209 1.19 24.72 18.42
C VAL A 209 0.73 25.99 17.71
N GLU A 210 0.26 26.98 18.46
CA GLU A 210 -0.13 28.27 17.91
C GLU A 210 1.05 28.89 17.12
N GLY A 211 0.78 29.31 15.88
CA GLY A 211 1.77 29.91 14.99
C GLY A 211 2.71 28.93 14.27
N GLU A 212 2.57 27.61 14.45
CA GLU A 212 3.45 26.60 13.83
C GLU A 212 3.52 26.73 12.30
N HIS A 213 2.41 27.12 11.66
CA HIS A 213 2.31 27.29 10.21
C HIS A 213 2.43 28.74 9.70
N ASP A 214 2.85 29.69 10.53
CA ASP A 214 2.90 31.11 10.14
C ASP A 214 3.91 31.42 9.04
N VAL A 215 4.99 30.64 8.97
CA VAL A 215 6.06 30.77 7.97
C VAL A 215 5.96 29.75 6.84
N ASN A 216 5.00 28.80 6.92
CA ASN A 216 4.77 27.84 5.86
C ASN A 216 3.97 28.47 4.70
N PRO A 217 4.02 27.88 3.49
CA PRO A 217 3.08 28.23 2.43
C PRO A 217 1.62 28.18 2.90
N LEU A 218 0.79 29.06 2.35
CA LEU A 218 -0.59 29.30 2.81
C LEU A 218 -1.40 28.02 3.04
N HIS A 219 -1.28 27.03 2.15
CA HIS A 219 -2.05 25.79 2.21
C HIS A 219 -1.85 25.01 3.52
N PHE A 220 -0.70 25.13 4.20
CA PHE A 220 -0.48 24.49 5.52
C PHE A 220 -1.36 25.09 6.61
N ARG A 221 -1.61 26.41 6.60
CA ARG A 221 -2.57 27.01 7.52
C ARG A 221 -3.99 26.62 7.17
N MET A 222 -4.29 26.51 5.87
CA MET A 222 -5.62 26.12 5.41
C MET A 222 -5.99 24.70 5.85
N THR A 223 -5.05 23.76 5.96
CA THR A 223 -5.37 22.43 6.50
C THR A 223 -5.85 22.47 7.96
N GLN A 224 -5.61 23.56 8.68
CA GLN A 224 -6.08 23.79 10.05
C GLN A 224 -7.42 24.53 10.13
N GLU A 225 -8.08 24.74 8.99
CA GLU A 225 -9.46 25.25 8.93
C GLU A 225 -10.45 24.07 8.92
N LYS A 226 -11.68 24.28 9.40
CA LYS A 226 -12.70 23.24 9.41
C LYS A 226 -13.21 22.90 8.00
N GLU A 227 -13.41 23.93 7.18
CA GLU A 227 -13.95 23.83 5.81
C GLU A 227 -13.08 24.66 4.85
N PRO A 228 -11.81 24.27 4.62
CA PRO A 228 -10.91 25.05 3.78
C PRO A 228 -11.29 24.99 2.30
N ASP A 229 -11.14 26.11 1.60
CA ASP A 229 -11.34 26.18 0.15
C ASP A 229 -10.02 26.03 -0.62
N PHE A 230 -9.73 24.81 -1.07
CA PHE A 230 -8.56 24.51 -1.91
C PHE A 230 -8.83 24.65 -3.43
N SER A 231 -9.91 25.32 -3.85
CA SER A 231 -10.28 25.45 -5.28
C SER A 231 -9.14 26.01 -6.15
N ALA A 232 -8.32 26.91 -5.62
CA ALA A 232 -7.16 27.47 -6.31
C ALA A 232 -6.09 26.43 -6.70
N TRP A 233 -6.04 25.27 -6.04
CA TRP A 233 -5.09 24.18 -6.33
C TRP A 233 -5.67 23.06 -7.21
N ARG A 234 -6.91 23.21 -7.70
CA ARG A 234 -7.60 22.21 -8.53
C ARG A 234 -7.55 22.53 -10.03
N GLU A 235 -6.42 23.03 -10.52
CA GLU A 235 -6.26 23.50 -11.91
C GLU A 235 -6.58 22.43 -12.96
N SER A 236 -6.27 21.16 -12.68
CA SER A 236 -6.51 20.03 -13.57
C SER A 236 -7.91 19.41 -13.44
N GLY A 237 -8.77 19.96 -12.55
CA GLY A 237 -10.06 19.38 -12.17
C GLY A 237 -9.97 18.29 -11.09
N PHE A 238 -8.79 17.71 -10.87
CA PHE A 238 -8.53 16.72 -9.82
C PHE A 238 -8.09 17.39 -8.51
N GLY A 239 -8.44 16.78 -7.38
CA GLY A 239 -7.94 17.20 -6.07
C GLY A 239 -6.46 16.84 -5.91
N ILE A 240 -5.72 17.65 -5.15
CA ILE A 240 -4.36 17.32 -4.73
C ILE A 240 -4.43 16.54 -3.42
N HIS A 241 -3.71 15.42 -3.34
CA HIS A 241 -3.65 14.61 -2.13
C HIS A 241 -3.15 15.44 -0.94
N GLY A 242 -3.82 15.33 0.21
CA GLY A 242 -3.50 16.12 1.41
C GLY A 242 -4.11 17.52 1.46
N MET A 243 -4.70 18.04 0.38
CA MET A 243 -5.39 19.36 0.39
C MET A 243 -6.84 19.23 0.87
N HIS A 244 -7.00 18.99 2.17
CA HIS A 244 -8.28 18.96 2.90
C HIS A 244 -8.04 19.38 4.36
N SER A 245 -9.11 19.51 5.15
CA SER A 245 -8.96 19.76 6.60
C SER A 245 -8.26 18.57 7.27
N HIS A 246 -7.25 18.85 8.09
CA HIS A 246 -6.55 17.87 8.94
C HIS A 246 -7.01 17.97 10.39
N LEU A 247 -8.09 18.71 10.66
CA LEU A 247 -8.69 18.77 11.99
C LEU A 247 -9.44 17.47 12.25
N HIS A 248 -9.02 16.76 13.29
CA HIS A 248 -9.67 15.54 13.76
C HIS A 248 -10.05 15.67 15.24
N GLY A 249 -11.09 14.96 15.66
CA GLY A 249 -11.45 14.88 17.08
C GLY A 249 -10.38 14.12 17.87
N ALA A 250 -10.04 14.59 19.07
CA ALA A 250 -8.99 13.97 19.89
C ALA A 250 -9.26 12.49 20.20
N ASP A 251 -10.51 12.13 20.52
CA ASP A 251 -10.88 10.75 20.82
C ASP A 251 -10.75 9.85 19.58
N GLU A 252 -11.12 10.35 18.40
CA GLU A 252 -10.96 9.60 17.15
C GLU A 252 -9.50 9.44 16.77
N MET A 253 -8.66 10.47 16.96
CA MET A 253 -7.21 10.36 16.76
C MET A 253 -6.59 9.31 17.68
N ARG A 254 -6.96 9.30 18.97
CA ARG A 254 -6.45 8.30 19.92
C ARG A 254 -6.85 6.89 19.50
N GLN A 255 -8.11 6.70 19.12
CA GLN A 255 -8.60 5.41 18.65
C GLN A 255 -7.89 4.97 17.36
N ASN A 256 -7.71 5.88 16.39
CA ASN A 256 -6.98 5.61 15.16
C ASN A 256 -5.51 5.22 15.44
N MET A 257 -4.84 5.95 16.35
CA MET A 257 -3.47 5.65 16.76
C MET A 257 -3.36 4.31 17.48
N ALA A 258 -4.33 3.95 18.34
CA ALA A 258 -4.35 2.66 19.02
C ALA A 258 -4.44 1.50 18.02
N VAL A 259 -5.32 1.61 17.02
CA VAL A 259 -5.42 0.59 15.96
C VAL A 259 -4.18 0.59 15.09
N TYR A 260 -3.62 1.75 14.73
CA TYR A 260 -2.37 1.87 13.98
C TYR A 260 -1.21 1.14 14.70
N TYR A 261 -1.08 1.28 16.03
CA TYR A 261 -0.10 0.52 16.81
C TYR A 261 -0.43 -0.98 16.86
N GLY A 262 -1.72 -1.33 16.92
CA GLY A 262 -2.18 -2.72 16.77
C GLY A 262 -1.74 -3.34 15.44
N MET A 263 -1.91 -2.62 14.32
CA MET A 263 -1.47 -3.04 12.98
C MET A 263 0.04 -3.23 12.90
N ILE A 264 0.82 -2.35 13.55
CA ILE A 264 2.28 -2.51 13.65
C ILE A 264 2.62 -3.78 14.44
N SER A 265 1.93 -4.02 15.55
CA SER A 265 2.21 -5.16 16.43
C SER A 265 1.82 -6.50 15.79
N LEU A 266 0.80 -6.51 14.92
CA LEU A 266 0.45 -7.66 14.09
C LEU A 266 1.53 -7.98 13.04
N MET A 267 2.35 -6.99 12.66
CA MET A 267 3.43 -7.17 11.69
C MET A 267 4.76 -7.60 12.32
N ASP A 268 4.97 -7.30 13.61
CA ASP A 268 6.18 -7.64 14.38
C ASP A 268 6.23 -9.13 14.76
#